data_AF-A0A5F5XVZ9-F1
#
_entry.id   AF-A0A5F5XVZ9-F1
#
_cell.length_a   1.000
_cell.length_b   1.000
_cell.length_c   1.000
_cell.angle_alpha   90.00
_cell.angle_beta   90.00
_cell.angle_gamma   90.00
#
_symmetry.space_group_name_H-M   'P 1'
#
loop_
_entity.id
_entity.type
_entity.pdbx_description
1 polymer ?
#
loop_
_entity_poly.entity_id
_entity_poly.type
_entity_poly.pdbx_seq_one_letter_code
_entity_poly.pdbx_strand_id
1 'polypeptide(L)'
;MRRIRNNKCFGGLQKVFEHDSVELNCKMKFAIYLPPKAETGKCLALYWLSGFTGTEQNVISNSGSHQAASEYSLVITPDTSPHGCNIKGGDENWDFDPWKTNYRMYSYVTEELLQLINAHFPVDLQRMPIFGHSMGGHRALICALKNPGKYKSVSITATTSLQPSLLITSDIMQNT
;
A
#
# COMPACT_ATOMS: atom_id res chain seq x y z
N MET A 1 -16.78 0.66 -2.39
CA MET A 1 -15.93 -0.37 -1.75
C MET A 1 -16.78 -1.56 -1.30
N ARG A 2 -16.35 -2.79 -1.57
CA ARG A 2 -17.04 -4.06 -1.24
C ARG A 2 -16.06 -5.02 -0.54
N ARG A 3 -16.45 -5.61 0.58
CA ARG A 3 -15.64 -6.64 1.27
C ARG A 3 -15.74 -7.97 0.54
N ILE A 4 -14.61 -8.60 0.21
CA ILE A 4 -14.57 -9.89 -0.49
C ILE A 4 -14.08 -11.04 0.39
N ARG A 5 -13.28 -10.76 1.43
CA ARG A 5 -12.81 -11.77 2.41
C ARG A 5 -12.74 -11.19 3.82
N ASN A 6 -12.88 -12.05 4.83
CA ASN A 6 -12.79 -11.69 6.25
C ASN A 6 -12.37 -12.93 7.07
N ASN A 7 -11.17 -12.91 7.63
CA ASN A 7 -10.59 -14.00 8.42
C ASN A 7 -10.11 -13.47 9.77
N LYS A 8 -10.34 -14.23 10.86
CA LYS A 8 -9.80 -13.90 12.17
C LYS A 8 -8.35 -14.38 12.28
N CYS A 9 -7.45 -13.55 12.80
CA CYS A 9 -6.02 -13.89 12.92
C CYS A 9 -5.37 -13.08 14.06
N PHE A 10 -4.67 -13.74 15.00
CA PHE A 10 -4.04 -13.13 16.18
C PHE A 10 -4.95 -12.13 16.94
N GLY A 11 -6.22 -12.50 17.14
CA GLY A 11 -7.22 -11.64 17.80
C GLY A 11 -7.84 -10.55 16.92
N GLY A 12 -7.16 -10.14 15.85
CA GLY A 12 -7.65 -9.17 14.87
C GLY A 12 -8.39 -9.79 13.67
N LEU A 13 -8.66 -8.95 12.66
CA LEU A 13 -9.37 -9.31 11.44
C LEU A 13 -8.53 -8.97 10.19
N GLN A 14 -8.19 -9.99 9.42
CA GLN A 14 -7.66 -9.83 8.07
C GLN A 14 -8.82 -9.72 7.09
N LYS A 15 -8.95 -8.57 6.44
CA LYS A 15 -9.98 -8.31 5.44
C LYS A 15 -9.35 -8.03 4.08
N VAL A 16 -10.14 -8.30 3.04
CA VAL A 16 -9.82 -7.91 1.67
C VAL A 16 -11.02 -7.17 1.11
N PHE A 17 -10.76 -6.06 0.44
CA PHE A 17 -11.76 -5.22 -0.19
C PHE A 17 -11.48 -5.07 -1.68
N GLU A 18 -12.54 -4.86 -2.43
CA GLU A 18 -12.51 -4.48 -3.84
C GLU A 18 -13.23 -3.13 -3.99
N HIS A 19 -12.72 -2.25 -4.84
CA HIS A 19 -13.40 -1.01 -5.20
C HIS A 19 -13.08 -0.63 -6.66
N ASP A 20 -13.95 0.19 -7.25
CA ASP A 20 -13.66 0.83 -8.53
C ASP A 20 -12.71 1.99 -8.27
N SER A 21 -11.56 2.00 -8.96
CA SER A 21 -10.54 3.03 -8.81
C SER A 21 -10.73 4.14 -9.85
N VAL A 22 -10.74 5.38 -9.37
CA VAL A 22 -10.82 6.57 -10.24
C VAL A 22 -9.48 6.84 -10.90
N GLU A 23 -8.36 6.74 -10.16
CA GLU A 23 -7.03 6.98 -10.74
C GLU A 23 -6.63 5.90 -11.75
N LEU A 24 -7.07 4.66 -11.55
CA LEU A 24 -6.63 3.51 -12.36
C LEU A 24 -7.67 3.03 -13.36
N ASN A 25 -8.88 3.59 -13.35
CA ASN A 25 -9.98 3.25 -14.25
C ASN A 25 -10.27 1.73 -14.33
N CYS A 26 -10.16 1.03 -13.19
CA CYS A 26 -10.39 -0.40 -13.09
C CYS A 26 -10.78 -0.80 -11.66
N LYS A 27 -11.18 -2.05 -11.48
CA LYS A 27 -11.36 -2.61 -10.14
C LYS A 27 -10.01 -2.88 -9.50
N MET A 28 -9.85 -2.42 -8.27
CA MET A 28 -8.67 -2.63 -7.46
C MET A 28 -9.02 -3.39 -6.19
N LYS A 29 -8.03 -4.13 -5.69
CA LYS A 29 -8.11 -4.80 -4.40
C LYS A 29 -7.05 -4.25 -3.46
N PHE A 30 -7.39 -4.27 -2.18
CA PHE A 30 -6.42 -4.08 -1.12
C PHE A 30 -6.81 -4.97 0.05
N ALA A 31 -5.81 -5.38 0.80
CA ALA A 31 -6.00 -6.04 2.07
C ALA A 31 -5.72 -5.09 3.23
N ILE A 32 -6.40 -5.36 4.34
CA ILE A 32 -6.24 -4.61 5.57
C ILE A 32 -6.31 -5.57 6.76
N TYR A 33 -5.29 -5.52 7.60
CA TYR A 33 -5.32 -6.17 8.90
C TYR A 33 -5.77 -5.17 9.96
N LEU A 34 -6.87 -5.47 10.63
CA LEU A 34 -7.41 -4.69 11.74
C LEU A 34 -7.00 -5.35 13.07
N PRO A 35 -6.11 -4.73 13.87
CA PRO A 35 -5.77 -5.27 15.18
C PRO A 35 -6.96 -5.17 16.15
N PRO A 36 -6.97 -5.91 17.28
CA PRO A 36 -8.02 -5.81 18.29
C PRO A 36 -8.28 -4.37 18.75
N LYS A 37 -7.22 -3.55 18.84
CA LYS A 37 -7.30 -2.13 19.21
C LYS A 37 -8.14 -1.27 18.25
N ALA A 38 -8.32 -1.69 17.00
CA ALA A 38 -9.13 -0.97 16.02
C ALA A 38 -10.62 -0.93 16.40
N GLU A 39 -11.08 -1.77 17.33
CA GLU A 39 -12.46 -1.74 17.83
C GLU A 39 -12.73 -0.57 18.79
N THR A 40 -11.68 -0.07 19.46
CA THR A 40 -11.83 0.91 20.55
C THR A 40 -11.14 2.25 20.28
N GLY A 41 -10.30 2.35 19.24
CA GLY A 41 -9.64 3.61 18.92
C GLY A 41 -8.85 3.61 17.61
N LYS A 42 -8.32 4.79 17.28
CA LYS A 42 -7.48 5.00 16.10
C LYS A 42 -6.15 4.27 16.24
N CYS A 43 -5.68 3.69 15.13
CA CYS A 43 -4.47 2.91 15.05
C CYS A 43 -3.45 3.53 14.09
N LEU A 44 -2.16 3.28 14.35
CA LEU A 44 -1.07 3.51 13.41
C LEU A 44 -1.37 2.79 12.10
N ALA A 45 -1.30 3.49 10.96
CA ALA A 45 -1.63 2.95 9.65
C ALA A 45 -0.37 2.72 8.82
N LEU A 46 0.11 1.47 8.79
CA LEU A 46 1.27 1.07 8.00
C LEU A 46 0.86 0.69 6.58
N TYR A 47 1.35 1.46 5.60
CA TYR A 47 1.18 1.12 4.19
C TYR A 47 2.32 0.21 3.74
N TRP A 48 2.01 -1.02 3.34
CA TRP A 48 2.99 -2.00 2.90
C TRP A 48 2.89 -2.22 1.39
N LEU A 49 3.91 -1.79 0.66
CA LEU A 49 4.01 -1.91 -0.78
C LEU A 49 4.78 -3.17 -1.18
N SER A 50 4.09 -4.10 -1.84
CA SER A 50 4.68 -5.37 -2.34
C SER A 50 5.53 -5.19 -3.60
N GLY A 51 6.46 -6.13 -3.84
CA GLY A 51 7.29 -6.18 -5.05
C GLY A 51 6.54 -6.59 -6.33
N PHE A 52 7.27 -6.83 -7.42
CA PHE A 52 6.70 -7.34 -8.68
C PHE A 52 5.93 -8.65 -8.44
N THR A 53 4.87 -8.88 -9.23
CA THR A 53 3.95 -10.05 -9.16
C THR A 53 3.23 -10.25 -7.82
N GLY A 54 3.39 -9.33 -6.87
CA GLY A 54 2.68 -9.38 -5.60
C GLY A 54 1.21 -8.96 -5.77
N THR A 55 0.32 -9.76 -5.21
CA THR A 55 -1.07 -9.35 -4.96
C THR A 55 -1.21 -8.87 -3.51
N GLU A 56 -2.40 -8.44 -3.12
CA GLU A 56 -2.69 -8.12 -1.72
C GLU A 56 -2.49 -9.33 -0.79
N GLN A 57 -2.53 -10.56 -1.32
CA GLN A 57 -2.35 -11.81 -0.55
C GLN A 57 -0.92 -12.10 -0.14
N ASN A 58 0.10 -11.61 -0.87
CA ASN A 58 1.49 -11.99 -0.61
C ASN A 58 1.95 -11.63 0.81
N VAL A 59 1.52 -10.47 1.31
CA VAL A 59 1.84 -10.04 2.68
C VAL A 59 1.00 -10.81 3.69
N ILE A 60 -0.26 -11.10 3.36
CA ILE A 60 -1.17 -11.83 4.24
C ILE A 60 -0.67 -13.25 4.52
N SER A 61 -0.15 -13.95 3.50
CA SER A 61 0.20 -15.36 3.64
C SER A 61 1.66 -15.60 4.01
N ASN A 62 2.57 -14.71 3.63
CA ASN A 62 4.00 -15.05 3.63
C ASN A 62 4.88 -14.14 4.52
N SER A 63 4.35 -13.08 5.13
CA SER A 63 5.17 -12.13 5.90
C SER A 63 5.28 -12.43 7.39
N GLY A 64 4.37 -13.23 7.96
CA GLY A 64 4.27 -13.41 9.42
C GLY A 64 3.91 -12.13 10.18
N SER A 65 3.49 -11.06 9.51
CA SER A 65 3.30 -9.73 10.11
C SER A 65 2.13 -9.62 11.08
N HIS A 66 1.17 -10.56 11.05
CA HIS A 66 -0.09 -10.46 11.82
C HIS A 66 0.11 -10.37 13.33
N GLN A 67 1.11 -11.05 13.89
CA GLN A 67 1.38 -10.99 15.33
C GLN A 67 1.81 -9.59 15.75
N ALA A 68 2.83 -9.04 15.07
CA ALA A 68 3.29 -7.68 15.32
C ALA A 68 2.21 -6.63 14.97
N ALA A 69 1.46 -6.85 13.89
CA ALA A 69 0.35 -5.96 13.53
C ALA A 69 -0.72 -5.94 14.63
N SER A 70 -1.07 -7.08 15.21
CA SER A 70 -2.04 -7.17 16.32
C SER A 70 -1.68 -6.27 17.51
N GLU A 71 -0.38 -6.17 17.81
CA GLU A 71 0.14 -5.38 18.91
C GLU A 71 0.28 -3.89 18.56
N TYR A 72 0.74 -3.57 17.34
CA TYR A 72 1.26 -2.22 17.06
C TYR A 72 0.49 -1.44 15.99
N SER A 73 -0.10 -2.08 14.99
CA SER A 73 -0.56 -1.34 13.80
C SER A 73 -1.63 -2.02 12.96
N LEU A 74 -2.41 -1.18 12.30
CA LEU A 74 -3.22 -1.55 11.16
C LEU A 74 -2.32 -1.57 9.93
N VAL A 75 -2.37 -2.66 9.16
CA VAL A 75 -1.51 -2.85 7.97
C VAL A 75 -2.36 -2.84 6.71
N ILE A 76 -2.06 -1.95 5.78
CA ILE A 76 -2.73 -1.82 4.46
C ILE A 76 -1.80 -2.33 3.37
N THR A 77 -2.29 -3.25 2.54
CA THR A 77 -1.54 -3.85 1.44
C THR A 77 -2.33 -3.69 0.14
N PRO A 78 -2.07 -2.63 -0.65
CA PRO A 78 -2.67 -2.51 -1.97
C PRO A 78 -2.09 -3.52 -2.95
N ASP A 79 -2.86 -3.78 -4.00
CA ASP A 79 -2.35 -4.45 -5.19
C ASP A 79 -1.22 -3.64 -5.86
N THR A 80 -0.42 -4.29 -6.69
CA THR A 80 0.83 -3.70 -7.23
C THR A 80 0.66 -3.01 -8.58
N SER A 81 -0.43 -3.30 -9.28
CA SER A 81 -0.77 -2.73 -10.58
C SER A 81 -2.28 -2.84 -10.88
N PRO A 82 -2.79 -2.06 -11.84
CA PRO A 82 -4.13 -2.26 -12.40
C PRO A 82 -4.26 -3.64 -13.02
N HIS A 83 -5.43 -4.27 -12.86
CA HIS A 83 -5.75 -5.58 -13.44
C HIS A 83 -7.01 -5.51 -14.30
N GLY A 84 -7.10 -6.38 -15.32
CA GLY A 84 -8.29 -6.47 -16.18
C GLY A 84 -8.57 -5.21 -17.00
N CYS A 85 -7.57 -4.34 -17.17
CA CYS A 85 -7.66 -3.15 -18.00
C CYS A 85 -7.56 -3.60 -19.46
N ASN A 86 -8.56 -3.29 -20.29
CA ASN A 86 -8.53 -3.57 -21.72
C ASN A 86 -7.66 -2.54 -22.45
N ILE A 87 -6.37 -2.52 -22.10
CA ILE A 87 -5.39 -1.56 -22.62
C ILE A 87 -5.06 -1.98 -24.06
N LYS A 88 -5.56 -1.20 -25.03
CA LYS A 88 -5.26 -1.40 -26.44
C LYS A 88 -3.87 -0.82 -26.73
N GLY A 89 -2.89 -1.66 -27.07
CA GLY A 89 -1.55 -1.16 -27.39
C GLY A 89 -0.47 -2.21 -27.50
N GLY A 90 -0.67 -3.19 -28.38
CA GLY A 90 0.39 -4.14 -28.77
C GLY A 90 1.22 -3.67 -29.96
N ASP A 91 0.59 -3.24 -31.06
CA ASP A 91 1.29 -3.39 -32.34
C ASP A 91 1.39 -2.17 -33.28
N GLU A 92 0.66 -1.04 -33.12
CA GLU A 92 0.49 -0.15 -34.31
C GLU A 92 0.55 1.38 -34.09
N ASN A 93 0.79 1.91 -32.89
CA ASN A 93 0.92 3.38 -32.75
C ASN A 93 1.83 3.79 -31.57
N TRP A 94 3.03 4.27 -31.91
CA TRP A 94 4.05 4.75 -30.96
C TRP A 94 3.67 6.07 -30.25
N ASP A 95 2.74 6.85 -30.83
CA ASP A 95 2.38 8.19 -30.34
C ASP A 95 1.30 8.24 -29.24
N PHE A 96 0.66 7.12 -28.93
CA PHE A 96 -0.24 7.00 -27.79
C PHE A 96 0.44 6.20 -26.70
N ASP A 97 0.51 6.75 -25.48
CA ASP A 97 0.92 5.99 -24.29
C ASP A 97 -0.34 5.38 -23.65
N PRO A 98 -0.84 4.21 -24.12
CA PRO A 98 -2.12 3.64 -23.68
C PRO A 98 -2.15 3.33 -22.17
N TRP A 99 -0.98 3.23 -21.55
CA TRP A 99 -0.76 3.00 -20.13
C TRP A 99 -1.12 4.20 -19.26
N LYS A 100 -1.06 5.44 -19.78
CA LYS A 100 -1.25 6.69 -18.99
C LYS A 100 -2.59 6.75 -18.27
N THR A 101 -3.61 6.11 -18.83
CA THR A 101 -4.97 6.11 -18.30
C THR A 101 -5.13 5.20 -17.07
N ASN A 102 -4.40 4.09 -17.01
CA ASN A 102 -4.56 3.08 -15.95
C ASN A 102 -3.37 3.02 -15.01
N TYR A 103 -2.13 3.21 -15.48
CA TYR A 103 -0.91 3.06 -14.68
C TYR A 103 -0.56 4.32 -13.86
N ARG A 104 -1.52 4.78 -13.05
CA ARG A 104 -1.38 5.95 -12.17
C ARG A 104 -1.19 5.54 -10.70
N MET A 105 -0.42 4.47 -10.46
CA MET A 105 -0.25 3.84 -9.14
C MET A 105 0.28 4.80 -8.06
N TYR A 106 1.08 5.81 -8.44
CA TYR A 106 1.53 6.83 -7.50
C TYR A 106 0.34 7.60 -6.91
N SER A 107 -0.49 8.20 -7.77
CA SER A 107 -1.69 8.94 -7.35
C SER A 107 -2.68 8.04 -6.61
N TYR A 108 -2.84 6.80 -7.07
CA TYR A 108 -3.67 5.81 -6.38
C TYR A 108 -3.21 5.58 -4.94
N VAL A 109 -1.90 5.34 -4.70
CA VAL A 109 -1.38 5.06 -3.36
C VAL A 109 -1.35 6.31 -2.47
N THR A 110 -0.94 7.46 -3.01
CA THR A 110 -0.74 8.66 -2.20
C THR A 110 -2.04 9.42 -1.96
N GLU A 111 -3.02 9.37 -2.88
CA GLU A 111 -4.25 10.15 -2.79
C GLU A 111 -5.48 9.25 -2.62
N GLU A 112 -5.82 8.46 -3.64
CA GLU A 112 -7.11 7.76 -3.69
C GLU A 112 -7.26 6.74 -2.56
N LEU A 113 -6.32 5.82 -2.44
CA LEU A 113 -6.32 4.78 -1.41
C LEU A 113 -6.24 5.40 -0.02
N LEU A 114 -5.41 6.44 0.15
CA LEU A 114 -5.29 7.14 1.42
C LEU A 114 -6.63 7.72 1.85
N GLN A 115 -7.32 8.45 0.96
CA GLN A 115 -8.64 9.02 1.24
C GLN A 115 -9.67 7.92 1.55
N LEU A 116 -9.64 6.82 0.79
CA LEU A 116 -10.54 5.68 1.00
C LEU A 116 -10.31 5.03 2.37
N ILE A 117 -9.06 4.83 2.78
CA ILE A 117 -8.74 4.23 4.08
C ILE A 117 -9.17 5.16 5.22
N ASN A 118 -8.90 6.46 5.09
CA ASN A 118 -9.23 7.47 6.10
C ASN A 118 -10.73 7.61 6.33
N ALA A 119 -11.53 7.46 5.28
CA ALA A 119 -12.99 7.56 5.36
C ALA A 119 -13.65 6.35 6.02
N HIS A 120 -13.02 5.17 5.98
CA HIS A 120 -13.68 3.91 6.32
C HIS A 120 -13.05 3.13 7.49
N PHE A 121 -11.85 3.50 7.94
CA PHE A 121 -11.14 2.75 8.98
C PHE A 121 -10.63 3.67 10.10
N PRO A 122 -10.45 3.13 11.32
CA PRO A 122 -9.99 3.89 12.47
C PRO A 122 -8.47 4.11 12.41
N VAL A 123 -8.03 4.96 11.49
CA VAL A 123 -6.60 5.28 11.28
C VAL A 123 -6.22 6.61 11.89
N ASP A 124 -5.00 6.69 12.42
CA ASP A 124 -4.38 7.94 12.86
C ASP A 124 -3.59 8.58 11.70
N LEU A 125 -4.15 9.67 11.17
CA LEU A 125 -3.56 10.40 10.03
C LEU A 125 -2.22 11.05 10.34
N GLN A 126 -1.91 11.27 11.62
CA GLN A 126 -0.64 11.84 12.03
C GLN A 126 0.47 10.79 12.12
N ARG A 127 0.12 9.49 12.04
CA ARG A 127 1.06 8.39 12.19
C ARG A 127 0.84 7.38 11.05
N MET A 128 1.47 7.68 9.92
CA MET A 128 1.38 6.88 8.69
C MET A 128 2.77 6.52 8.19
N PRO A 129 3.39 5.45 8.69
CA PRO A 129 4.61 4.91 8.12
C PRO A 129 4.32 4.21 6.80
N ILE A 130 5.31 4.19 5.91
CA ILE A 130 5.27 3.43 4.66
C ILE A 130 6.43 2.44 4.60
N PHE A 131 6.13 1.21 4.22
CA PHE A 131 7.10 0.14 4.07
C PHE A 131 7.04 -0.40 2.65
N GLY A 132 8.16 -0.87 2.13
CA GLY A 132 8.13 -1.60 0.88
C GLY A 132 9.22 -2.65 0.72
N HIS A 133 8.90 -3.67 -0.08
CA HIS A 133 9.81 -4.75 -0.44
C HIS A 133 10.16 -4.70 -1.93
N SER A 134 11.45 -4.72 -2.27
CA SER A 134 11.95 -4.72 -3.66
C SER A 134 11.42 -3.51 -4.47
N MET A 135 10.73 -3.72 -5.60
CA MET A 135 10.03 -2.64 -6.32
C MET A 135 9.09 -1.85 -5.41
N GLY A 136 8.43 -2.51 -4.46
CA GLY A 136 7.60 -1.84 -3.46
C GLY A 136 8.41 -0.91 -2.55
N GLY A 137 9.66 -1.28 -2.24
CA GLY A 137 10.60 -0.43 -1.49
C GLY A 137 10.95 0.84 -2.26
N HIS A 138 11.27 0.71 -3.55
CA HIS A 138 11.46 1.87 -4.42
C HIS A 138 10.22 2.79 -4.43
N ARG A 139 9.01 2.21 -4.61
CA ARG A 139 7.76 2.99 -4.57
C ARG A 139 7.53 3.67 -3.22
N ALA A 140 7.83 2.98 -2.11
CA ALA A 140 7.68 3.53 -0.76
C ALA A 140 8.60 4.74 -0.56
N LEU A 141 9.85 4.64 -1.02
CA LEU A 141 10.82 5.73 -0.97
C LEU A 141 10.37 6.92 -1.81
N ILE A 142 9.91 6.69 -3.05
CA ILE A 142 9.40 7.75 -3.92
C ILE A 142 8.16 8.43 -3.32
N CYS A 143 7.23 7.66 -2.74
CA CYS A 143 6.07 8.21 -2.05
C CYS A 143 6.49 9.10 -0.88
N ALA A 144 7.47 8.66 -0.07
CA ALA A 144 7.98 9.45 1.03
C ALA A 144 8.64 10.75 0.57
N LEU A 145 9.57 10.67 -0.40
CA LEU A 145 10.39 11.80 -0.84
C LEU A 145 9.57 12.88 -1.56
N LYS A 146 8.59 12.47 -2.37
CA LYS A 146 7.75 13.41 -3.11
C LYS A 146 6.61 14.01 -2.27
N ASN A 147 6.43 13.56 -1.03
CA ASN A 147 5.41 14.05 -0.10
C ASN A 147 6.02 14.34 1.28
N PRO A 148 6.92 15.33 1.40
CA PRO A 148 7.57 15.66 2.66
C PRO A 148 6.53 15.94 3.76
N GLY A 149 6.72 15.35 4.93
CA GLY A 149 5.82 15.47 6.08
C GLY A 149 4.58 14.56 6.06
N LYS A 150 4.23 13.96 4.91
CA LYS A 150 3.06 13.07 4.78
C LYS A 150 3.25 11.72 5.47
N TYR A 151 4.43 11.14 5.33
CA TYR A 151 4.79 9.86 5.96
C TYR A 151 5.77 10.10 7.12
N LYS A 152 5.53 9.45 8.27
CA LYS A 152 6.37 9.64 9.47
C LYS A 152 7.68 8.86 9.43
N SER A 153 7.69 7.75 8.71
CA SER A 153 8.89 6.99 8.42
C SER A 153 8.70 6.21 7.14
N VAL A 154 9.82 5.89 6.50
CA VAL A 154 9.88 4.95 5.38
C VAL A 154 10.90 3.86 5.67
N SER A 155 10.48 2.61 5.46
CA SER A 155 11.32 1.42 5.60
C SER A 155 11.35 0.65 4.29
N ILE A 156 12.52 0.23 3.86
CA ILE A 156 12.67 -0.57 2.64
C ILE A 156 13.51 -1.81 2.87
N THR A 157 13.16 -2.91 2.19
CA THR A 157 14.00 -4.12 2.09
C THR A 157 14.21 -4.45 0.62
N ALA A 158 15.45 -4.82 0.26
CA ALA A 158 15.85 -5.10 -1.11
C ALA A 158 16.02 -6.61 -1.33
N THR A 159 15.53 -7.14 -2.47
CA THR A 159 15.88 -8.49 -2.95
C THR A 159 16.86 -8.50 -4.12
N THR A 160 17.39 -7.35 -4.53
CA THR A 160 18.53 -7.30 -5.47
C THR A 160 19.82 -7.22 -4.65
N SER A 161 20.38 -8.40 -4.35
CA SER A 161 21.70 -8.80 -3.83
C SER A 161 22.72 -7.85 -3.14
N LEU A 162 22.53 -6.53 -3.02
CA LEU A 162 23.61 -5.60 -2.68
C LEU A 162 23.23 -4.37 -1.82
N GLN A 163 22.12 -4.36 -1.07
CA GLN A 163 21.93 -3.29 -0.05
C GLN A 163 21.24 -3.76 1.25
N PRO A 164 21.73 -3.33 2.44
CA PRO A 164 21.04 -3.53 3.70
C PRO A 164 19.71 -2.76 3.76
N SER A 165 18.79 -3.22 4.61
CA SER A 165 17.52 -2.53 4.88
C SER A 165 17.76 -1.08 5.33
N LEU A 166 17.09 -0.13 4.68
CA LEU A 166 17.19 1.30 5.01
C LEU A 166 15.90 1.77 5.69
N LEU A 167 16.04 2.35 6.89
CA LEU A 167 14.97 3.02 7.64
C LEU A 167 15.29 4.52 7.64
N ILE A 168 14.36 5.34 7.14
CA ILE A 168 14.46 6.80 7.13
C ILE A 168 13.27 7.35 7.93
N THR A 169 13.54 8.21 8.90
CA THR A 169 12.53 8.88 9.73
C THR A 169 12.26 10.31 9.25
N SER A 170 11.13 10.89 9.67
CA SER A 170 10.68 12.21 9.23
C SER A 170 11.71 13.34 9.42
N ASP A 171 12.58 13.24 10.42
CA ASP A 171 13.56 14.29 10.73
C ASP A 171 14.63 14.42 9.62
N ILE A 172 14.86 13.35 8.86
CA ILE A 172 15.80 13.32 7.73
C ILE A 172 15.13 13.83 6.45
N MET A 173 13.82 13.59 6.30
CA MET A 173 13.03 13.91 5.10
C MET A 173 12.73 15.41 4.93
N GLN A 174 12.94 16.22 5.97
CA GLN A 174 12.70 17.67 5.92
C GLN A 174 13.89 18.48 5.40
N ASN A 175 15.07 17.85 5.24
CA ASN A 175 16.32 18.52 4.87
C ASN A 175 16.79 18.21 3.43
N THR A 176 15.89 17.74 2.56
CA THR A 176 16.16 17.45 1.14
C THR A 176 15.13 18.11 0.25
#